data_AF-A0A1I3UF69-F1
#
_entry.id   AF-A0A1I3UF69-F1
#
_cell.length_a   1.000
_cell.length_b   1.000
_cell.length_c   1.000
_cell.angle_alpha   90.00
_cell.angle_beta   90.00
_cell.angle_gamma   90.00
#
_symmetry.space_group_name_H-M   'P 1'
#
loop_
_entity.id
_entity.type
_entity.pdbx_description
1 polymer ?
#
loop_
_entity_poly.entity_id
_entity_poly.type
_entity_poly.pdbx_seq_one_letter_code
_entity_poly.pdbx_strand_id
1 'polypeptide(L)'
;MRAVVGHGPRRGTRRASLGAVLALVLGLGVAPVVGVATAAPAAAAPVGVIEASLTNHTGASGTGDTTSNCVKFDPASGTWSNGQVRAAHGRPMRETRFWYVFGWSTWESDAASPCPATLDAVGYGAREFWSGIIRYQERAPGQSVISLTPGATASVPAGSSFLLGTFSHQNSRVQTAATSFRGALGLGVGGNRFSTEYVLDEPAGTVTFSNLIRAETVTLDGMSYRLSVQGFTSAGTGNAQCAQSPTGTLSSTISTVEATTTVACLWARLDQIRPVTVVKQVAAVGDAPAVIPASTFTSDSTLAGSPWKAPAFTLTPTAITGPGSSVALAAREFRATGETLTLTDGVAGAGWELTAITCVDGEGTGLASGATVDLAARRLVLANVPEAARSAAVPITCTFLGSYVAPTTLTLISTTIPSGTAAVPTGGWSFSVDALGSPLVTGTDGSAVATIPVPDPTRVVQVTETVQAGFVFDRVSCRRNDQTTPSSTVTVNPYRLTLERGRSHTCTVVNLRASVDLVKRAYRATDTGFTSPLAAAQQRQAGTALVWRYTVRNTGQTPLRDIVLGDRVTTTPRGGTGTESWAEITCPGVAVVKGPTTVSIASLAPDQEVHCQSSGVL
;
A
#
# COMPACT_ATOMS: atom_id res chain seq x y z
N MET A 1 -16.43 -73.24 0.56
CA MET A 1 -15.22 -74.03 0.88
C MET A 1 -14.21 -73.11 1.55
N ARG A 2 -13.71 -73.51 2.73
CA ARG A 2 -12.67 -72.82 3.52
C ARG A 2 -11.29 -73.14 2.95
N ALA A 3 -10.39 -72.15 2.91
CA ALA A 3 -8.98 -72.34 3.29
C ALA A 3 -8.34 -70.99 3.62
N VAL A 4 -7.85 -70.88 4.85
CA VAL A 4 -6.94 -69.85 5.36
C VAL A 4 -5.57 -70.51 5.47
N VAL A 5 -4.50 -69.88 4.97
CA VAL A 5 -3.14 -69.95 5.53
C VAL A 5 -2.40 -68.66 5.18
N GLY A 6 -1.76 -68.02 6.17
CA GLY A 6 -0.86 -66.89 5.99
C GLY A 6 0.60 -67.24 6.29
N HIS A 7 1.52 -66.39 5.83
CA HIS A 7 2.66 -65.79 6.57
C HIS A 7 3.78 -65.30 5.64
N GLY A 8 4.35 -64.13 5.97
CA GLY A 8 5.79 -63.89 5.85
C GLY A 8 6.27 -62.93 4.74
N PRO A 9 6.88 -61.78 5.08
CA PRO A 9 7.18 -60.70 4.14
C PRO A 9 8.54 -60.87 3.44
N ARG A 10 8.64 -60.47 2.16
CA ARG A 10 9.91 -60.33 1.45
C ARG A 10 10.24 -58.85 1.22
N ARG A 11 11.39 -58.46 1.79
CA ARG A 11 12.12 -57.22 1.52
C ARG A 11 12.45 -57.11 0.03
N GLY A 12 12.10 -55.99 -0.58
CA GLY A 12 12.47 -55.63 -1.94
C GLY A 12 12.82 -54.15 -2.00
N THR A 13 14.12 -53.87 -1.97
CA THR A 13 14.75 -52.56 -2.16
C THR A 13 14.43 -51.98 -3.54
N ARG A 14 13.78 -50.80 -3.60
CA ARG A 14 13.82 -49.94 -4.79
C ARG A 14 13.97 -48.47 -4.41
N ARG A 15 15.17 -47.98 -4.73
CA ARG A 15 15.60 -46.63 -5.13
C ARG A 15 14.62 -45.49 -4.88
N ALA A 16 14.99 -44.63 -3.92
CA ALA A 16 14.46 -43.29 -3.75
C ALA A 16 14.91 -42.38 -4.91
N SER A 17 13.96 -41.83 -5.64
CA SER A 17 14.13 -40.67 -6.51
C SER A 17 13.71 -39.42 -5.74
N LEU A 18 14.57 -38.40 -5.77
CA LEU A 18 14.40 -37.10 -5.12
C LEU A 18 13.00 -36.52 -5.35
N GLY A 19 12.27 -36.28 -4.26
CA GLY A 19 11.11 -35.41 -4.20
C GLY A 19 11.38 -34.34 -3.15
N ALA A 20 11.49 -33.08 -3.59
CA ALA A 20 11.64 -31.92 -2.72
C ALA A 20 10.41 -31.81 -1.79
N VAL A 21 10.63 -32.07 -0.51
CA VAL A 21 9.66 -31.80 0.55
C VAL A 21 9.75 -30.32 0.88
N LEU A 22 8.75 -29.56 0.45
CA LEU A 22 8.45 -28.22 0.93
C LEU A 22 8.04 -28.37 2.41
N ALA A 23 8.94 -27.98 3.32
CA ALA A 23 8.66 -27.97 4.76
C ALA A 23 7.59 -26.91 5.06
N LEU A 24 6.37 -27.38 5.33
CA LEU A 24 5.31 -26.60 5.96
C LEU A 24 5.70 -26.37 7.42
N VAL A 25 6.35 -25.24 7.71
CA VAL A 25 6.59 -24.78 9.08
C VAL A 25 5.26 -24.29 9.64
N LEU A 26 4.60 -25.14 10.44
CA LEU A 26 3.57 -24.74 11.38
C LEU A 26 4.23 -23.92 12.49
N GLY A 27 4.35 -22.61 12.27
CA GLY A 27 4.69 -21.66 13.31
C GLY A 27 3.52 -21.49 14.26
N LEU A 28 3.58 -22.11 15.44
CA LEU A 28 2.83 -21.65 16.59
C LEU A 28 3.22 -20.19 16.84
N GLY A 29 2.25 -19.29 16.68
CA GLY A 29 2.42 -17.85 16.92
C GLY A 29 2.70 -17.59 18.40
N VAL A 30 3.96 -17.49 18.75
CA VAL A 30 4.39 -16.69 19.90
C VAL A 30 4.09 -15.26 19.51
N ALA A 31 3.15 -14.61 20.21
CA ALA A 31 2.91 -13.18 20.04
C ALA A 31 4.26 -12.46 20.15
N PRO A 32 4.70 -11.68 19.14
CA PRO A 32 5.91 -10.91 19.29
C PRO A 32 5.69 -9.99 20.48
N VAL A 33 6.48 -10.18 21.54
CA VAL A 33 6.72 -9.12 22.50
C VAL A 33 7.31 -8.00 21.66
N VAL A 34 6.47 -7.04 21.30
CA VAL A 34 6.88 -5.79 20.67
C VAL A 34 7.75 -5.13 21.72
N GLY A 35 9.06 -5.42 21.66
CA GLY A 35 10.04 -4.61 22.33
C GLY A 35 9.78 -3.20 21.85
N VAL A 36 9.37 -2.33 22.78
CA VAL A 36 9.23 -0.90 22.51
C VAL A 36 10.63 -0.46 22.14
N ALA A 37 10.95 -0.43 20.85
CA ALA A 37 12.22 0.07 20.37
C ALA A 37 12.28 1.53 20.84
N THR A 38 13.12 1.79 21.83
CA THR A 38 13.44 3.14 22.27
C THR A 38 13.87 3.89 21.03
N ALA A 39 13.17 4.98 20.71
CA ALA A 39 13.44 5.80 19.52
C ALA A 39 14.94 6.07 19.44
N ALA A 40 15.55 5.74 18.30
CA ALA A 40 16.94 6.07 18.07
C ALA A 40 17.13 7.59 18.30
N PRO A 41 18.19 8.02 19.00
CA PRO A 41 18.42 9.43 19.23
C PRO A 41 18.48 10.16 17.88
N ALA A 42 17.88 11.36 17.82
CA ALA A 42 17.89 12.19 16.63
C ALA A 42 19.34 12.40 16.15
N ALA A 43 19.53 12.31 14.83
CA ALA A 43 20.82 12.53 14.21
C ALA A 43 21.39 13.90 14.62
N ALA A 44 22.60 13.91 15.15
CA ALA A 44 23.31 15.15 15.44
C ALA A 44 23.91 15.70 14.13
N ALA A 45 23.46 16.87 13.69
CA ALA A 45 24.00 17.55 12.53
C ALA A 45 25.32 18.26 12.92
N PRO A 46 26.43 18.03 12.21
CA PRO A 46 27.69 18.71 12.48
C PRO A 46 27.60 20.15 11.97
N VAL A 47 27.40 21.09 12.89
CA VAL A 47 27.35 22.53 12.58
C VAL A 47 28.75 23.15 12.53
N GLY A 48 29.75 22.46 13.08
CA GLY A 48 31.14 22.91 13.11
C GLY A 48 31.34 24.11 14.03
N VAL A 49 32.34 24.93 13.73
CA VAL A 49 32.57 26.20 14.42
C VAL A 49 31.51 27.20 13.97
N ILE A 50 30.81 27.80 14.93
CA ILE A 50 29.93 28.93 14.65
C ILE A 50 30.80 30.17 14.46
N GLU A 51 30.70 30.79 13.28
CA GLU A 51 31.37 32.05 12.99
C GLU A 51 30.41 33.20 13.30
N ALA A 52 30.94 34.29 13.82
CA ALA A 52 30.19 35.53 13.93
C ALA A 52 31.08 36.73 13.60
N SER A 53 30.48 37.85 13.24
CA SER A 53 31.20 39.11 13.03
C SER A 53 30.25 40.29 13.19
N LEU A 54 30.75 41.41 13.70
CA LEU A 54 30.06 42.69 13.68
C LEU A 54 30.87 43.63 12.77
N THR A 55 30.23 44.22 11.76
CA THR A 55 30.89 45.02 10.73
C THR A 55 30.14 46.31 10.44
N ASN A 56 30.80 47.26 9.78
CA ASN A 56 30.22 48.51 9.28
C ASN A 56 29.48 49.34 10.35
N HIS A 57 29.95 49.31 11.59
CA HIS A 57 29.38 50.11 12.66
C HIS A 57 29.66 51.60 12.45
N THR A 58 28.62 52.38 12.17
CA THR A 58 28.73 53.79 11.81
C THR A 58 27.59 54.60 12.42
N GLY A 59 27.85 55.85 12.80
CA GLY A 59 26.81 56.78 13.24
C GLY A 59 25.84 57.12 12.11
N ALA A 60 24.54 56.97 12.35
CA ALA A 60 23.48 57.17 11.38
C ALA A 60 23.14 58.65 11.10
N SER A 61 23.73 59.60 11.84
CA SER A 61 23.48 61.05 11.73
C SER A 61 24.09 61.71 10.48
N GLY A 62 24.59 60.95 9.51
CA GLY A 62 25.15 61.48 8.25
C GLY A 62 26.50 62.18 8.39
N THR A 63 27.07 62.26 9.59
CA THR A 63 28.34 62.96 9.89
C THR A 63 29.58 62.06 9.82
N GLY A 64 29.41 60.75 9.61
CA GLY A 64 30.53 59.79 9.61
C GLY A 64 31.23 59.64 10.97
N ASP A 65 30.66 60.22 12.03
CA ASP A 65 31.24 60.21 13.37
C ASP A 65 31.10 58.82 14.01
N THR A 66 32.24 58.18 14.25
CA THR A 66 32.40 56.88 14.91
C THR A 66 33.06 57.00 16.27
N THR A 67 33.34 58.22 16.75
CA THR A 67 34.18 58.47 17.94
C THR A 67 33.49 58.16 19.27
N SER A 68 32.22 57.77 19.22
CA SER A 68 31.27 57.79 20.33
C SER A 68 30.76 56.40 20.77
N ASN A 69 31.05 55.36 20.00
CA ASN A 69 30.52 54.01 20.22
C ASN A 69 31.52 52.96 19.72
N CYS A 70 31.74 51.90 20.50
CA CYS A 70 32.73 50.87 20.16
C CYS A 70 32.07 49.50 19.98
N VAL A 71 32.52 48.77 18.96
CA VAL A 71 32.19 47.35 18.77
C VAL A 71 33.34 46.51 19.32
N LYS A 72 33.02 45.52 20.16
CA LYS A 72 33.98 44.50 20.59
C LYS A 72 33.59 43.14 20.02
N PHE A 73 34.56 42.44 19.47
CA PHE A 73 34.41 41.07 18.99
C PHE A 73 35.32 40.17 19.83
N ASP A 74 34.74 39.17 20.49
CA ASP A 74 35.47 38.22 21.35
C ASP A 74 35.26 36.80 20.79
N PRO A 75 36.15 36.31 19.90
CA PRO A 75 36.03 34.97 19.34
C PRO A 75 36.24 33.92 20.46
N ALA A 76 35.52 32.80 20.37
CA ALA A 76 35.76 31.67 21.26
C ALA A 76 37.25 31.26 21.23
N SER A 77 37.80 30.91 22.39
CA SER A 77 39.21 30.58 22.54
C SER A 77 39.69 29.56 21.49
N GLY A 78 40.61 29.97 20.61
CA GLY A 78 41.27 29.09 19.64
C GLY A 78 40.91 29.28 18.17
N THR A 79 40.02 30.20 17.79
CA THR A 79 39.71 30.51 16.38
C THR A 79 40.25 31.86 15.94
N TRP A 80 40.98 31.86 14.83
CA TRP A 80 41.51 33.06 14.18
C TRP A 80 40.41 33.72 13.34
N SER A 81 40.19 35.02 13.51
CA SER A 81 39.53 35.84 12.49
C SER A 81 40.50 36.01 11.32
N ASN A 82 40.32 35.23 10.25
CA ASN A 82 41.10 35.39 9.02
C ASN A 82 40.71 36.62 8.19
N GLY A 83 39.86 37.50 8.74
CA GLY A 83 39.56 38.81 8.18
C GLY A 83 40.29 39.87 9.00
N GLN A 84 40.96 40.82 8.34
CA GLN A 84 41.47 42.03 8.99
C GLN A 84 40.41 42.57 9.96
N VAL A 85 40.71 42.58 11.26
CA VAL A 85 39.95 43.40 12.21
C VAL A 85 40.27 44.85 11.83
N ARG A 86 39.48 45.39 10.90
CA ARG A 86 39.50 46.83 10.64
C ARG A 86 38.77 47.47 11.80
N ALA A 87 39.51 48.12 12.69
CA ALA A 87 38.90 49.09 13.58
C ALA A 87 38.02 50.03 12.73
N ALA A 88 36.88 50.44 13.27
CA ALA A 88 35.84 51.22 12.57
C ALA A 88 36.33 52.53 11.93
N HIS A 89 37.59 52.93 12.16
CA HIS A 89 38.25 54.08 11.54
C HIS A 89 38.96 53.80 10.20
N GLY A 90 38.76 52.63 9.58
CA GLY A 90 39.23 52.37 8.21
C GLY A 90 40.76 52.27 8.02
N ARG A 91 41.53 52.34 9.11
CA ARG A 91 42.99 52.12 9.08
C ARG A 91 43.30 50.65 9.39
N PRO A 92 44.21 50.00 8.65
CA PRO A 92 44.74 48.70 9.05
C PRO A 92 45.48 48.85 10.38
N MET A 93 45.25 47.96 11.35
CA MET A 93 46.14 47.86 12.51
C MET A 93 47.53 47.47 11.99
N ARG A 94 48.56 48.26 12.32
CA ARG A 94 49.94 47.87 12.05
C ARG A 94 50.31 46.74 13.00
N GLU A 95 50.75 45.63 12.43
CA GLU A 95 51.36 44.51 13.14
C GLU A 95 52.56 45.01 13.97
N THR A 96 52.38 45.15 15.28
CA THR A 96 53.48 45.45 16.21
C THR A 96 54.15 44.13 16.58
N ARG A 97 55.26 43.80 15.91
CA ARG A 97 56.14 42.70 16.33
C ARG A 97 56.81 43.08 17.64
N PHE A 98 56.48 42.39 18.73
CA PHE A 98 57.19 42.52 20.00
C PHE A 98 58.47 41.67 19.98
N TRP A 99 59.62 42.34 20.03
CA TRP A 99 60.90 41.72 20.41
C TRP A 99 61.08 41.87 21.92
N TYR A 100 61.30 40.76 22.63
CA TYR A 100 61.72 40.78 24.02
C TYR A 100 63.25 40.90 24.10
N VAL A 101 63.74 42.07 24.54
CA VAL A 101 65.08 42.22 25.13
C VAL A 101 64.91 42.99 26.44
N PHE A 102 65.48 42.46 27.52
CA PHE A 102 65.34 42.98 28.87
C PHE A 102 65.78 44.44 29.00
N GLY A 103 64.89 45.28 29.55
CA GLY A 103 65.24 46.59 30.12
C GLY A 103 64.51 47.78 29.46
N TRP A 104 63.54 48.32 30.20
CA TRP A 104 62.87 49.62 30.01
C TRP A 104 61.94 49.73 28.78
N SER A 105 60.62 49.71 29.01
CA SER A 105 59.63 50.17 28.03
C SER A 105 59.15 51.58 28.38
N THR A 106 59.41 52.53 27.49
CA THR A 106 58.67 53.79 27.43
C THR A 106 57.26 53.53 26.90
N TRP A 107 56.27 54.08 27.58
CA TRP A 107 54.88 54.05 27.15
C TRP A 107 54.67 55.04 26.00
N GLU A 108 54.50 54.54 24.79
CA GLU A 108 53.80 55.28 23.74
C GLU A 108 52.37 54.74 23.67
N SER A 109 51.48 55.33 24.46
CA SER A 109 50.05 55.23 24.20
C SER A 109 49.72 56.20 23.08
N ASP A 110 49.29 55.69 21.92
CA ASP A 110 48.54 56.50 20.96
C ASP A 110 47.24 56.97 21.64
N ALA A 111 47.30 58.12 22.31
CA ALA A 111 46.18 58.78 22.99
C ALA A 111 45.11 59.32 22.02
N ALA A 112 45.17 58.95 20.73
CA ALA A 112 44.31 59.47 19.68
C ALA A 112 43.30 58.44 19.13
N SER A 113 43.24 57.22 19.67
CA SER A 113 42.17 56.27 19.31
C SER A 113 40.96 56.46 20.25
N PRO A 114 39.77 56.81 19.73
CA PRO A 114 38.56 56.97 20.53
C PRO A 114 37.98 55.64 21.05
N CYS A 115 38.52 54.49 20.62
CA CYS A 115 38.33 53.20 21.28
C CYS A 115 39.65 52.79 21.96
N PRO A 116 39.71 52.58 23.29
CA PRO A 116 40.92 52.13 23.94
C PRO A 116 41.29 50.74 23.42
N ALA A 117 42.44 50.64 22.73
CA ALA A 117 43.09 49.40 22.33
C ALA A 117 43.60 48.68 23.59
N THR A 118 42.68 48.10 24.35
CA THR A 118 43.03 47.19 25.45
C THR A 118 43.16 45.80 24.86
N LEU A 119 44.40 45.47 24.49
CA LEU A 119 44.99 44.14 24.27
C LEU A 119 44.02 43.04 23.81
N ASP A 120 44.09 42.71 22.53
CA ASP A 120 43.84 41.36 22.04
C ASP A 120 44.66 40.38 22.88
N ALA A 121 43.98 39.56 23.69
CA ALA A 121 44.61 38.39 24.28
C ALA A 121 44.91 37.41 23.14
N VAL A 122 46.08 37.56 22.52
CA VAL A 122 46.67 36.52 21.69
C VAL A 122 46.84 35.29 22.58
N GLY A 123 45.98 34.30 22.40
CA GLY A 123 46.04 33.02 23.10
C GLY A 123 47.30 32.27 22.70
N TYR A 124 48.43 32.57 23.32
CA TYR A 124 49.54 31.63 23.43
C TYR A 124 49.25 30.72 24.62
N GLY A 125 49.10 29.42 24.33
CA GLY A 125 48.97 28.39 25.35
C GLY A 125 50.20 28.39 26.25
N ALA A 126 50.03 28.89 27.48
CA ALA A 126 50.92 28.61 28.59
C ALA A 126 50.10 27.83 29.62
N ARG A 127 50.36 26.52 29.69
CA ARG A 127 50.00 25.73 30.86
C ARG A 127 50.85 26.24 32.03
N GLU A 128 50.17 26.49 33.15
CA GLU A 128 50.74 26.73 34.48
C GLU A 128 51.48 28.07 34.67
N PHE A 129 50.83 29.02 35.36
CA PHE A 129 51.20 29.48 36.70
C PHE A 129 50.65 30.89 36.98
N TRP A 130 50.28 31.08 38.26
CA TRP A 130 49.90 32.31 38.96
C TRP A 130 48.50 32.90 38.77
N SER A 131 47.71 32.61 39.81
CA SER A 131 46.60 33.35 40.39
C SER A 131 46.84 34.88 40.40
N GLY A 132 46.62 35.53 39.26
CA GLY A 132 46.47 36.96 39.16
C GLY A 132 45.02 37.26 38.83
N ILE A 133 44.28 37.83 39.77
CA ILE A 133 42.99 38.47 39.50
C ILE A 133 43.22 39.46 38.35
N ILE A 134 42.75 39.14 37.14
CA ILE A 134 42.59 40.13 36.09
C ILE A 134 41.48 41.05 36.60
N ARG A 135 41.88 42.14 37.26
CA ARG A 135 40.97 43.24 37.53
C ARG A 135 40.56 43.78 36.16
N TYR A 136 39.30 43.60 35.80
CA TYR A 136 38.64 44.43 34.81
C TYR A 136 38.86 45.88 35.24
N GLN A 137 39.84 46.58 34.67
CA GLN A 137 39.98 48.00 34.89
C GLN A 137 38.71 48.65 34.33
N GLU A 138 38.02 49.39 35.21
CA GLU A 138 36.82 50.14 34.87
C GLU A 138 37.06 50.97 33.62
N ARG A 139 36.24 50.65 32.61
CA ARG A 139 36.09 51.32 31.32
C ARG A 139 36.01 52.83 31.49
N ALA A 140 36.49 53.56 30.48
CA ALA A 140 36.18 54.98 30.36
C ALA A 140 34.65 55.19 30.44
N PRO A 141 34.14 55.97 31.42
CA PRO A 141 32.73 56.30 31.50
C PRO A 141 32.35 57.12 30.26
N GLY A 142 31.41 56.63 29.45
CA GLY A 142 30.83 57.44 28.37
C GLY A 142 30.51 56.74 27.04
N GLN A 143 30.85 55.46 26.85
CA GLN A 143 30.59 54.75 25.59
C GLN A 143 29.76 53.49 25.78
N SER A 144 28.73 53.34 24.96
CA SER A 144 28.02 52.08 24.80
C SER A 144 28.86 51.08 24.01
N VAL A 145 28.61 49.80 24.24
CA VAL A 145 29.31 48.72 23.54
C VAL A 145 28.36 47.57 23.27
N ILE A 146 28.44 47.06 22.03
CA ILE A 146 27.85 45.78 21.66
C ILE A 146 28.94 44.73 21.44
N SER A 147 28.61 43.50 21.78
CA SER A 147 29.48 42.34 21.57
C SER A 147 28.67 41.09 21.29
N LEU A 148 29.27 40.15 20.56
CA LEU A 148 28.71 38.83 20.30
C LEU A 148 29.81 37.79 20.45
N THR A 149 29.58 36.81 21.30
CA THR A 149 30.45 35.65 21.49
C THR A 149 29.78 34.44 20.82
N PRO A 150 30.41 33.79 19.82
CA PRO A 150 29.85 32.60 19.19
C PRO A 150 29.65 31.45 20.17
N GLY A 151 28.61 30.63 19.94
CA GLY A 151 28.41 29.38 20.67
C GLY A 151 29.50 28.36 20.34
N ALA A 152 29.81 27.48 21.31
CA ALA A 152 30.83 26.44 21.16
C ALA A 152 30.27 25.08 20.66
N THR A 153 29.07 25.08 20.09
CA THR A 153 28.35 23.84 19.76
C THR A 153 28.85 23.25 18.44
N ALA A 154 29.55 22.10 18.49
CA ALA A 154 30.09 21.45 17.29
C ALA A 154 29.05 20.61 16.52
N SER A 155 28.04 20.08 17.22
CA SER A 155 26.95 19.28 16.65
C SER A 155 25.66 19.48 17.41
N VAL A 156 24.53 19.47 16.71
CA VAL A 156 23.20 19.71 17.31
C VAL A 156 22.20 18.66 16.88
N PRO A 157 21.32 18.16 17.78
CA PRO A 157 20.21 17.31 17.37
C PRO A 157 19.30 18.08 16.41
N ALA A 158 19.01 17.49 15.25
CA ALA A 158 17.99 18.04 14.35
C ALA A 158 16.61 18.05 15.03
N GLY A 159 15.77 19.01 14.65
CA GLY A 159 14.47 19.33 15.26
C GLY A 159 14.54 20.16 16.55
N SER A 160 15.73 20.40 17.11
CA SER A 160 15.92 21.13 18.37
C SER A 160 16.52 22.52 18.16
N SER A 161 16.18 23.45 19.05
CA SER A 161 16.84 24.76 19.11
C SER A 161 18.22 24.66 19.75
N PHE A 162 19.17 25.43 19.25
CA PHE A 162 20.55 25.51 19.74
C PHE A 162 21.07 26.94 19.76
N LEU A 163 22.03 27.20 20.63
CA LEU A 163 22.63 28.52 20.83
C LEU A 163 23.62 28.81 19.71
N LEU A 164 23.36 29.88 18.95
CA LEU A 164 24.30 30.45 17.98
C LEU A 164 25.36 31.32 18.65
N GLY A 165 24.98 32.04 19.71
CA GLY A 165 25.91 32.88 20.44
C GLY A 165 25.23 33.77 21.49
N THR A 166 26.06 34.42 22.29
CA THR A 166 25.65 35.31 23.37
C THR A 166 25.95 36.74 22.98
N PHE A 167 24.91 37.56 22.87
CA PHE A 167 25.02 38.99 22.60
C PHE A 167 24.99 39.77 23.91
N SER A 168 25.83 40.79 24.03
CA SER A 168 25.82 41.71 25.16
C SER A 168 25.78 43.15 24.66
N HIS A 169 24.87 43.93 25.24
CA HIS A 169 24.75 45.36 25.02
C HIS A 169 24.95 46.07 26.35
N GLN A 170 26.03 46.83 26.45
CA GLN A 170 26.25 47.79 27.52
C GLN A 170 25.76 49.15 27.04
N ASN A 171 24.67 49.63 27.62
CA ASN A 171 24.12 50.95 27.35
C ASN A 171 24.70 51.91 28.40
N SER A 172 25.67 52.73 27.99
CA SER A 172 26.25 53.76 28.85
C SER A 172 25.59 55.10 28.56
N ARG A 173 25.63 56.03 29.51
CA ARG A 173 25.28 57.42 29.20
C ARG A 173 26.26 57.98 28.16
N VAL A 174 25.79 58.31 26.97
CA VAL A 174 26.61 58.88 25.89
C VAL A 174 26.34 60.39 25.75
N GLN A 175 27.38 61.22 25.60
CA GLN A 175 27.29 62.69 25.45
C GLN A 175 27.58 63.15 24.01
N THR A 176 26.92 62.57 23.00
CA THR A 176 27.38 62.68 21.60
C THR A 176 26.30 63.15 20.63
N ALA A 177 26.72 63.66 19.46
CA ALA A 177 25.81 64.20 18.44
C ALA A 177 25.07 63.10 17.64
N ALA A 178 25.65 61.91 17.51
CA ALA A 178 24.99 60.75 16.91
C ALA A 178 24.26 59.95 18.00
N THR A 179 22.94 59.81 17.87
CA THR A 179 22.07 59.05 18.79
C THR A 179 21.68 57.67 18.24
N SER A 180 22.03 57.38 16.98
CA SER A 180 21.76 56.11 16.34
C SER A 180 22.96 55.63 15.55
N PHE A 181 23.19 54.33 15.55
CA PHE A 181 24.28 53.66 14.85
C PHE A 181 23.73 52.49 14.04
N ARG A 182 24.34 52.22 12.88
CA ARG A 182 23.99 51.09 12.02
C ARG A 182 25.20 50.20 11.84
N GLY A 183 24.97 48.91 11.65
CA GLY A 183 26.00 47.97 11.25
C GLY A 183 25.39 46.66 10.76
N ALA A 184 26.23 45.64 10.60
CA ALA A 184 25.81 44.32 10.17
C ALA A 184 26.36 43.23 11.08
N LEU A 185 25.48 42.30 11.45
CA LEU A 185 25.80 41.05 12.11
C LEU A 185 25.93 39.96 11.05
N GLY A 186 27.17 39.51 10.85
CA GLY A 186 27.48 38.30 10.08
C GLY A 186 27.49 37.06 10.96
N LEU A 187 26.96 35.95 10.47
CA LEU A 187 26.95 34.65 11.12
C LEU A 187 27.31 33.55 10.12
N GLY A 188 28.02 32.53 10.58
CA GLY A 188 28.38 31.36 9.81
C GLY A 188 28.03 30.06 10.53
N VAL A 189 27.36 29.13 9.85
CA VAL A 189 27.00 27.80 10.36
C VAL A 189 27.29 26.75 9.28
N GLY A 190 28.14 25.77 9.58
CA GLY A 190 28.50 24.70 8.65
C GLY A 190 29.02 25.22 7.30
N GLY A 191 29.81 26.29 7.33
CA GLY A 191 30.35 26.95 6.12
C GLY A 191 29.38 27.88 5.38
N ASN A 192 28.09 27.93 5.75
CA ASN A 192 27.11 28.85 5.18
C ASN A 192 27.14 30.16 5.95
N ARG A 193 27.30 31.29 5.24
CA ARG A 193 27.40 32.63 5.85
C ARG A 193 26.21 33.50 5.46
N PHE A 194 25.75 34.29 6.40
CA PHE A 194 24.66 35.23 6.22
C PHE A 194 24.88 36.50 7.04
N SER A 195 24.22 37.58 6.64
CA SER A 195 24.35 38.88 7.29
C SER A 195 22.99 39.54 7.48
N THR A 196 22.79 40.19 8.62
CA THR A 196 21.59 40.98 8.96
C THR A 196 22.03 42.34 9.45
N GLU A 197 21.32 43.39 9.04
CA GLU A 197 21.60 44.74 9.53
C GLU A 197 21.08 44.92 10.94
N TYR A 198 21.76 45.75 11.73
CA TYR A 198 21.26 46.21 13.01
C TYR A 198 21.25 47.73 13.10
N VAL A 199 20.31 48.25 13.88
CA VAL A 199 20.24 49.65 14.32
C VAL A 199 20.32 49.67 15.83
N LEU A 200 21.33 50.38 16.35
CA LEU A 200 21.43 50.75 17.76
C LEU A 200 20.88 52.17 17.93
N ASP A 201 19.91 52.32 18.80
CA ASP A 201 19.35 53.61 19.25
C ASP A 201 19.79 53.82 20.71
N GLU A 202 20.71 54.76 20.92
CA GLU A 202 21.30 55.05 22.22
C GLU A 202 20.29 55.63 23.21
N PRO A 203 19.49 56.69 22.87
CA PRO A 203 18.45 57.19 23.76
C PRO A 203 17.43 56.13 24.19
N ALA A 204 17.02 55.26 23.27
CA ALA A 204 16.08 54.18 23.58
C ALA A 204 16.76 52.98 24.27
N GLY A 205 18.09 52.89 24.21
CA GLY A 205 18.85 51.74 24.69
C GLY A 205 18.51 50.45 23.93
N THR A 206 18.19 50.55 22.64
CA THR A 206 17.71 49.39 21.87
C THR A 206 18.63 49.02 20.72
N VAL A 207 18.82 47.72 20.50
CA VAL A 207 19.44 47.17 19.29
C VAL A 207 18.40 46.36 18.55
N THR A 208 18.04 46.79 17.34
CA THR A 208 17.05 46.12 16.48
C THR A 208 17.73 45.53 15.26
N PHE A 209 17.47 44.25 14.98
CA PHE A 209 18.03 43.53 13.85
C PHE A 209 16.99 43.31 12.75
N SER A 210 17.30 43.72 11.53
CA SER A 210 16.41 43.64 10.36
C SER A 210 16.58 42.31 9.64
N ASN A 211 15.50 41.55 9.46
CA ASN A 211 15.50 40.22 8.82
C ASN A 211 16.41 39.20 9.53
N LEU A 212 16.63 39.35 10.84
CA LEU A 212 17.36 38.37 11.64
C LEU A 212 16.64 37.03 11.63
N ILE A 213 15.34 37.05 11.89
CA ILE A 213 14.49 35.87 11.92
C ILE A 213 14.21 35.46 10.48
N ARG A 214 14.88 34.40 10.05
CA ARG A 214 14.79 33.87 8.69
C ARG A 214 15.18 32.42 8.66
N ALA A 215 14.87 31.76 7.56
CA ALA A 215 15.27 30.38 7.35
C ALA A 215 15.89 30.19 5.97
N GLU A 216 16.92 29.35 5.89
CA GLU A 216 17.67 29.03 4.69
C GLU A 216 17.92 27.52 4.63
N THR A 217 18.12 26.99 3.43
CA THR A 217 18.50 25.60 3.25
C THR A 217 20.01 25.49 3.26
N VAL A 218 20.54 24.62 4.12
CA VAL A 218 21.97 24.36 4.28
C VAL A 218 22.25 22.88 4.06
N THR A 219 23.46 22.55 3.61
CA THR A 219 23.92 21.16 3.51
C THR A 219 24.98 20.91 4.58
N LEU A 220 24.74 19.94 5.45
CA LEU A 220 25.65 19.52 6.51
C LEU A 220 25.90 18.02 6.34
N ASP A 221 27.16 17.63 6.17
CA ASP A 221 27.57 16.24 5.95
C ASP A 221 26.78 15.53 4.82
N GLY A 222 26.57 16.23 3.71
CA GLY A 222 25.83 15.72 2.55
C GLY A 222 24.31 15.59 2.74
N MET A 223 23.77 16.01 3.89
CA MET A 223 22.32 16.02 4.18
C MET A 223 21.78 17.45 4.16
N SER A 224 20.57 17.63 3.64
CA SER A 224 19.91 18.94 3.57
C SER A 224 19.11 19.22 4.83
N TYR A 225 19.27 20.43 5.37
CA TYR A 225 18.54 20.93 6.52
C TYR A 225 17.97 22.32 6.23
N ARG A 226 16.84 22.65 6.85
CA ARG A 226 16.44 24.05 7.01
C ARG A 226 17.05 24.61 8.29
N LEU A 227 17.99 25.54 8.16
CA LEU A 227 18.47 26.37 9.25
C LEU A 227 17.50 27.54 9.45
N SER A 228 16.89 27.65 10.62
CA SER A 228 16.02 28.76 11.01
C SER A 228 16.65 29.54 12.15
N VAL A 229 17.03 30.79 11.90
CA VAL A 229 17.42 31.73 12.97
C VAL A 229 16.15 32.23 13.63
N GLN A 230 16.03 31.97 14.93
CA GLN A 230 14.79 32.17 15.68
C GLN A 230 14.73 33.53 16.38
N GLY A 231 15.88 34.16 16.63
CA GLY A 231 16.01 35.43 17.32
C GLY A 231 16.61 35.30 18.72
N PHE A 232 16.51 36.37 19.50
CA PHE A 232 17.09 36.50 20.82
C PHE A 232 16.10 36.19 21.95
N THR A 233 16.55 35.50 22.99
CA THR A 233 15.90 35.53 24.32
C THR A 233 16.74 36.37 25.28
N SER A 234 16.12 36.96 26.29
CA SER A 234 16.87 37.62 27.37
C SER A 234 17.49 36.59 28.31
N ALA A 235 18.77 36.76 28.65
CA ALA A 235 19.46 35.97 29.69
C ALA A 235 19.47 36.70 31.05
N GLY A 236 19.33 38.02 31.05
CA GLY A 236 19.42 38.87 32.23
C GLY A 236 20.40 40.03 32.04
N THR A 237 20.99 40.51 33.12
CA THR A 237 21.93 41.64 33.13
C THR A 237 23.32 41.24 33.64
N GLY A 238 24.31 42.08 33.38
CA GLY A 238 25.69 41.90 33.88
C GLY A 238 26.38 40.68 33.28
N ASN A 239 26.70 39.69 34.11
CA ASN A 239 27.41 38.47 33.73
C ASN A 239 26.49 37.25 33.52
N ALA A 240 25.19 37.50 33.29
CA ALA A 240 24.22 36.45 33.01
C ALA A 240 24.67 35.52 31.87
N GLN A 241 24.32 34.24 31.99
CA GLN A 241 24.74 33.19 31.06
C GLN A 241 23.53 32.66 30.30
N CYS A 242 23.76 32.23 29.06
CA CYS A 242 22.72 31.59 28.27
C CYS A 242 22.39 30.20 28.82
N ALA A 243 21.09 29.92 28.93
CA ALA A 243 20.60 28.58 29.22
C ALA A 243 20.93 27.62 28.05
N GLN A 244 20.76 26.31 28.28
CA GLN A 244 20.94 25.27 27.26
C GLN A 244 19.77 25.18 26.27
N SER A 245 18.64 25.84 26.57
CA SER A 245 17.46 25.88 25.72
C SER A 245 16.80 27.27 25.81
N PRO A 246 16.12 27.73 24.74
CA PRO A 246 15.49 29.04 24.75
C PRO A 246 14.38 29.09 25.80
N THR A 247 14.47 30.09 26.69
CA THR A 247 13.43 30.40 27.68
C THR A 247 12.91 31.81 27.44
N GLY A 248 11.59 31.96 27.32
CA GLY A 248 10.93 33.24 27.07
C GLY A 248 10.70 33.52 25.59
N THR A 249 10.25 34.75 25.29
CA THR A 249 9.86 35.17 23.94
C THR A 249 11.09 35.47 23.09
N LEU A 250 11.10 34.94 21.87
CA LEU A 250 12.11 35.25 20.85
C LEU A 250 11.85 36.65 20.26
N SER A 251 12.91 37.44 20.12
CA SER A 251 12.85 38.83 19.66
C SER A 251 13.97 39.16 18.68
N SER A 252 13.72 40.05 17.72
CA SER A 252 14.75 40.68 16.90
C SER A 252 15.26 41.99 17.51
N THR A 253 14.77 42.38 18.68
CA THR A 253 15.14 43.61 19.38
C THR A 253 15.58 43.30 20.79
N ILE A 254 16.66 43.95 21.21
CA ILE A 254 17.22 43.87 22.55
C ILE A 254 17.11 45.26 23.18
N SER A 255 16.60 45.32 24.40
CA SER A 255 16.49 46.56 25.17
C SER A 255 17.40 46.52 26.40
N THR A 256 18.07 47.63 26.67
CA THR A 256 19.01 47.77 27.77
C THR A 256 18.79 49.10 28.45
N VAL A 257 18.58 49.06 29.76
CA VAL A 257 18.44 50.27 30.58
C VAL A 257 19.77 51.02 30.62
N GLU A 258 19.73 52.35 30.65
CA GLU A 258 20.92 53.20 30.80
C GLU A 258 21.78 52.75 32.00
N ALA A 259 23.10 52.80 31.84
CA ALA A 259 24.11 52.37 32.80
C ALA A 259 24.04 50.87 33.19
N THR A 260 23.49 50.02 32.31
CA THR A 260 23.45 48.57 32.52
C THR A 260 23.96 47.79 31.33
N THR A 261 24.22 46.49 31.55
CA THR A 261 24.53 45.53 30.49
C THR A 261 23.41 44.50 30.42
N THR A 262 22.78 44.34 29.25
CA THR A 262 21.87 43.23 28.97
C THR A 262 22.62 42.13 28.26
N VAL A 263 22.38 40.88 28.65
CA VAL A 263 22.85 39.69 27.94
C VAL A 263 21.65 39.01 27.27
N ALA A 264 21.80 38.65 26.00
CA ALA A 264 20.78 37.98 25.20
C ALA A 264 21.36 36.76 24.47
N CYS A 265 20.54 35.74 24.25
CA CYS A 265 20.93 34.47 23.65
C CYS A 265 20.33 34.36 22.26
N LEU A 266 21.16 34.23 21.23
CA LEU A 266 20.72 34.07 19.86
C LEU A 266 20.50 32.59 19.55
N TRP A 267 19.30 32.24 19.11
CA TRP A 267 18.89 30.86 18.88
C TRP A 267 18.69 30.56 17.39
N ALA A 268 18.98 29.31 17.02
CA ALA A 268 18.58 28.74 15.75
C ALA A 268 18.07 27.31 15.92
N ARG A 269 17.46 26.77 14.88
CA ARG A 269 16.98 25.38 14.79
C ARG A 269 17.33 24.80 13.42
N LEU A 270 17.62 23.50 13.37
CA LEU A 270 17.82 22.75 12.12
C LEU A 270 16.73 21.69 11.97
N ASP A 271 15.95 21.73 10.90
CA ASP A 271 14.99 20.68 10.55
C ASP A 271 15.50 19.91 9.33
N GLN A 272 15.66 18.58 9.39
CA GLN A 272 16.13 17.85 8.20
C GLN A 272 15.06 17.83 7.12
N ILE A 273 15.50 18.01 5.89
CA ILE A 273 14.67 17.90 4.71
C ILE A 273 14.84 16.48 4.18
N ARG A 274 13.74 15.72 4.20
CA ARG A 274 13.67 14.35 3.68
C ARG A 274 12.80 14.36 2.42
N PRO A 275 13.32 13.98 1.25
CA PRO A 275 12.52 13.87 0.04
C PRO A 275 11.58 12.67 0.14
N VAL A 276 10.29 12.88 -0.08
CA VAL A 276 9.25 11.84 -0.06
C VAL A 276 8.83 11.51 -1.49
N THR A 277 8.89 10.23 -1.84
CA THR A 277 8.39 9.66 -3.09
C THR A 277 7.12 8.87 -2.81
N VAL A 278 6.06 9.15 -3.57
CA VAL A 278 4.80 8.40 -3.52
C VAL A 278 4.74 7.46 -4.70
N VAL A 279 4.61 6.16 -4.42
CA VAL A 279 4.54 5.10 -5.43
C VAL A 279 3.14 4.51 -5.42
N LYS A 280 2.50 4.43 -6.59
CA LYS A 280 1.32 3.59 -6.78
C LYS A 280 1.79 2.28 -7.40
N GLN A 281 1.62 1.19 -6.67
CA GLN A 281 1.90 -0.15 -7.16
C GLN A 281 0.58 -0.90 -7.33
N VAL A 282 0.52 -1.75 -8.35
CA VAL A 282 -0.66 -2.58 -8.61
C VAL A 282 -0.31 -4.05 -8.74
N ALA A 283 -1.19 -4.88 -8.21
CA ALA A 283 -1.21 -6.32 -8.38
C ALA A 283 -2.59 -6.76 -8.89
N ALA A 284 -2.67 -7.90 -9.56
CA ALA A 284 -3.94 -8.52 -9.92
C ALA A 284 -3.92 -10.00 -9.55
N VAL A 285 -5.06 -10.49 -9.09
CA VAL A 285 -5.32 -11.92 -8.92
C VAL A 285 -6.34 -12.31 -9.98
N GLY A 286 -5.97 -13.23 -10.87
CA GLY A 286 -6.84 -13.65 -11.97
C GLY A 286 -6.63 -12.90 -13.27
N ASP A 287 -7.72 -12.72 -14.03
CA ASP A 287 -7.69 -12.04 -15.32
C ASP A 287 -7.47 -10.52 -15.08
N ALA A 288 -6.24 -10.08 -15.30
CA ALA A 288 -5.86 -8.69 -15.18
C ALA A 288 -6.64 -7.83 -16.20
N PRO A 289 -7.20 -6.68 -15.80
CA PRO A 289 -7.90 -5.80 -16.72
C PRO A 289 -6.89 -5.21 -17.72
N ALA A 290 -7.32 -5.05 -18.98
CA ALA A 290 -6.49 -4.45 -20.02
C ALA A 290 -6.11 -2.98 -19.73
N VAL A 291 -6.89 -2.30 -18.89
CA VAL A 291 -6.68 -0.90 -18.50
C VAL A 291 -6.71 -0.77 -16.98
N ILE A 292 -5.68 -0.13 -16.43
CA ILE A 292 -5.57 0.19 -15.01
C ILE A 292 -6.09 1.63 -14.81
N PRO A 293 -7.07 1.85 -13.92
CA PRO A 293 -7.58 3.20 -13.69
C PRO A 293 -6.51 4.08 -13.05
N ALA A 294 -6.43 5.33 -13.50
CA ALA A 294 -5.64 6.35 -12.82
C ALA A 294 -6.13 6.52 -11.38
N SER A 295 -5.19 6.66 -10.44
CA SER A 295 -5.49 6.98 -9.05
C SER A 295 -5.16 8.46 -8.80
N THR A 296 -6.16 9.23 -8.37
CA THR A 296 -5.97 10.63 -7.98
C THR A 296 -5.64 10.70 -6.51
N PHE A 297 -4.49 11.27 -6.18
CA PHE A 297 -4.08 11.53 -4.81
C PHE A 297 -4.39 12.98 -4.44
N THR A 298 -4.93 13.18 -3.23
CA THR A 298 -4.92 14.48 -2.58
C THR A 298 -3.82 14.51 -1.53
N SER A 299 -3.15 15.65 -1.42
CA SER A 299 -2.15 15.88 -0.39
C SER A 299 -2.42 17.19 0.33
N ASP A 300 -2.15 17.21 1.63
CA ASP A 300 -2.15 18.41 2.44
C ASP A 300 -0.98 18.40 3.43
N SER A 301 -0.47 19.58 3.73
CA SER A 301 0.61 19.77 4.69
C SER A 301 0.27 20.87 5.69
N THR A 302 0.66 20.67 6.95
CA THR A 302 0.55 21.71 7.98
C THR A 302 1.56 22.83 7.77
N LEU A 303 2.64 22.59 7.03
CA LEU A 303 3.72 23.54 6.82
C LEU A 303 3.38 24.54 5.70
N ALA A 304 3.50 25.84 6.00
CA ALA A 304 3.34 26.90 5.01
C ALA A 304 4.45 26.83 3.94
N GLY A 305 4.07 26.94 2.67
CA GLY A 305 4.99 26.85 1.53
C GLY A 305 5.48 25.44 1.21
N SER A 306 4.97 24.40 1.88
CA SER A 306 5.29 23.01 1.53
C SER A 306 4.86 22.67 0.10
N PRO A 307 5.66 21.91 -0.66
CA PRO A 307 5.27 21.38 -1.97
C PRO A 307 4.14 20.34 -1.90
N TRP A 308 3.66 20.03 -0.68
CA TRP A 308 2.53 19.16 -0.40
C TRP A 308 1.27 19.90 0.08
N LYS A 309 1.26 21.24 0.13
CA LYS A 309 0.08 22.03 0.54
C LYS A 309 -0.96 22.14 -0.59
N ALA A 310 -2.06 21.39 -0.47
CA ALA A 310 -3.14 21.29 -1.46
C ALA A 310 -2.80 20.88 -2.92
N PRO A 311 -1.75 20.10 -3.26
CA PRO A 311 -1.64 19.50 -4.58
C PRO A 311 -2.53 18.26 -4.70
N ALA A 312 -3.23 18.18 -5.83
CA ALA A 312 -3.69 16.92 -6.38
C ALA A 312 -2.72 16.44 -7.45
N PHE A 313 -2.48 15.14 -7.53
CA PHE A 313 -1.70 14.53 -8.61
C PHE A 313 -2.28 13.18 -8.98
N THR A 314 -2.07 12.74 -10.21
CA THR A 314 -2.54 11.46 -10.71
C THR A 314 -1.38 10.53 -10.96
N LEU A 315 -1.57 9.26 -10.63
CA LEU A 315 -0.64 8.18 -10.88
C LEU A 315 -1.38 7.08 -11.66
N THR A 316 -0.91 6.80 -12.88
CA THR A 316 -1.48 5.80 -13.77
C THR A 316 -0.45 4.72 -14.09
N PRO A 317 -0.48 3.56 -13.42
CA PRO A 317 0.33 2.41 -13.81
C PRO A 317 -0.04 1.98 -15.24
N THR A 318 0.94 1.56 -16.04
CA THR A 318 0.76 1.31 -17.49
C THR A 318 0.63 -0.16 -17.88
N ALA A 319 0.99 -1.11 -17.00
CA ALA A 319 0.87 -2.53 -17.26
C ALA A 319 0.62 -3.33 -15.97
N ILE A 320 0.13 -4.57 -16.05
CA ILE A 320 0.12 -5.53 -14.93
C ILE A 320 1.08 -6.66 -15.30
N THR A 321 2.37 -6.34 -15.43
CA THR A 321 3.41 -7.34 -15.70
C THR A 321 4.02 -7.81 -14.38
N GLY A 322 3.31 -8.72 -13.69
CA GLY A 322 3.78 -9.37 -12.47
C GLY A 322 3.85 -8.47 -11.22
N PRO A 323 4.36 -9.00 -10.08
CA PRO A 323 4.53 -8.26 -8.85
C PRO A 323 5.60 -7.17 -9.07
N GLY A 324 5.19 -5.95 -9.44
CA GLY A 324 6.17 -4.89 -9.72
C GLY A 324 5.74 -3.76 -10.64
N SER A 325 4.53 -3.74 -11.19
CA SER A 325 4.10 -2.56 -11.93
C SER A 325 3.81 -1.41 -10.99
N SER A 326 4.64 -0.37 -11.08
CA SER A 326 4.57 0.80 -10.24
C SER A 326 4.80 2.06 -11.05
N VAL A 327 4.13 3.14 -10.65
CA VAL A 327 4.43 4.50 -11.10
C VAL A 327 4.68 5.35 -9.87
N ALA A 328 5.67 6.24 -9.96
CA ALA A 328 6.09 7.08 -8.85
C ALA A 328 5.90 8.56 -9.20
N LEU A 329 5.46 9.33 -8.21
CA LEU A 329 5.58 10.78 -8.24
C LEU A 329 7.06 11.14 -8.02
N ALA A 330 7.56 12.16 -8.73
CA ALA A 330 8.86 12.75 -8.43
C ALA A 330 8.94 13.15 -6.96
N ALA A 331 10.11 12.94 -6.34
CA ALA A 331 10.28 13.21 -4.92
C ALA A 331 10.04 14.70 -4.62
N ARG A 332 9.38 14.99 -3.50
CA ARG A 332 9.18 16.36 -3.01
C ARG A 332 9.65 16.47 -1.58
N GLU A 333 10.13 17.66 -1.23
CA GLU A 333 10.66 17.94 0.10
C GLU A 333 9.59 17.81 1.20
N PHE A 334 10.00 17.27 2.34
CA PHE A 334 9.21 17.15 3.56
C PHE A 334 10.13 17.36 4.77
N ARG A 335 9.69 18.12 5.79
CA ARG A 335 10.46 18.27 7.03
C ARG A 335 10.15 17.13 7.99
N ALA A 336 11.15 16.32 8.35
CA ALA A 336 10.93 15.15 9.19
C ALA A 336 10.23 15.51 10.51
N THR A 337 10.68 16.61 11.13
CA THR A 337 10.07 17.19 12.34
C THR A 337 9.38 18.53 12.03
N GLY A 338 8.21 18.75 12.63
CA GLY A 338 7.46 20.01 12.49
C GLY A 338 6.56 20.15 11.25
N GLU A 339 6.58 19.18 10.33
CA GLU A 339 5.60 19.06 9.26
C GLU A 339 4.72 17.82 9.46
N THR A 340 3.44 17.95 9.13
CA THR A 340 2.51 16.82 9.02
C THR A 340 1.97 16.80 7.61
N LEU A 341 2.24 15.70 6.90
CA LEU A 341 1.78 15.44 5.54
C LEU A 341 0.65 14.40 5.61
N THR A 342 -0.52 14.76 5.06
CA THR A 342 -1.63 13.82 4.84
C THR A 342 -1.74 13.54 3.35
N LEU A 343 -1.76 12.25 2.99
CA LEU A 343 -1.96 11.75 1.64
C LEU A 343 -3.21 10.87 1.63
N THR A 344 -4.13 11.12 0.70
CA THR A 344 -5.31 10.28 0.49
C THR A 344 -5.32 9.77 -0.94
N ASP A 345 -5.37 8.45 -1.11
CA ASP A 345 -5.55 7.80 -2.42
C ASP A 345 -7.05 7.77 -2.75
N GLY A 346 -7.44 8.40 -3.86
CA GLY A 346 -8.80 8.39 -4.36
C GLY A 346 -9.33 6.98 -4.62
N VAL A 347 -10.66 6.85 -4.67
CA VAL A 347 -11.32 5.56 -4.94
C VAL A 347 -10.94 5.10 -6.34
N ALA A 348 -10.28 3.95 -6.43
CA ALA A 348 -10.02 3.30 -7.72
C ALA A 348 -11.34 2.73 -8.28
N GLY A 349 -11.45 2.62 -9.61
CA GLY A 349 -12.64 2.07 -10.27
C GLY A 349 -13.02 0.66 -9.79
N ALA A 350 -14.20 0.18 -10.18
CA ALA A 350 -14.75 -1.11 -9.72
C ALA A 350 -13.74 -2.28 -9.79
N GLY A 351 -13.67 -3.08 -8.72
CA GLY A 351 -12.78 -4.24 -8.59
C GLY A 351 -11.38 -3.95 -8.03
N TRP A 352 -11.02 -2.68 -7.81
CA TRP A 352 -9.75 -2.30 -7.21
C TRP A 352 -9.86 -2.00 -5.71
N GLU A 353 -9.08 -2.71 -4.91
CA GLU A 353 -9.00 -2.54 -3.45
C GLU A 353 -7.61 -2.01 -3.08
N LEU A 354 -7.52 -1.09 -2.12
CA LEU A 354 -6.24 -0.71 -1.54
C LEU A 354 -5.90 -1.72 -0.45
N THR A 355 -4.85 -2.50 -0.65
CA THR A 355 -4.52 -3.63 0.23
C THR A 355 -3.38 -3.33 1.20
N ALA A 356 -2.49 -2.40 0.87
CA ALA A 356 -1.42 -1.99 1.76
C ALA A 356 -0.94 -0.56 1.48
N ILE A 357 -0.42 0.09 2.51
CA ILE A 357 0.43 1.27 2.42
C ILE A 357 1.69 0.95 3.22
N THR A 358 2.87 1.08 2.60
CA THR A 358 4.16 0.84 3.25
C THR A 358 5.10 2.01 3.01
N CYS A 359 5.69 2.56 4.06
CA CYS A 359 6.72 3.59 3.96
C CYS A 359 8.05 3.05 4.46
N VAL A 360 9.09 3.18 3.64
CA VAL A 360 10.48 2.82 3.97
C VAL A 360 11.40 4.01 3.75
N ASP A 361 12.51 4.04 4.44
CA ASP A 361 13.60 4.97 4.17
C ASP A 361 14.47 4.52 2.98
N GLY A 362 15.51 5.29 2.67
CA GLY A 362 16.43 4.97 1.57
C GLY A 362 17.28 3.73 1.78
N GLU A 363 17.37 3.21 3.00
CA GLU A 363 18.01 1.92 3.31
C GLU A 363 17.01 0.76 3.25
N GLY A 364 15.72 1.03 2.94
CA GLY A 364 14.64 0.05 2.90
C GLY A 364 14.07 -0.29 4.28
N THR A 365 14.47 0.43 5.33
CA THR A 365 13.95 0.23 6.68
C THR A 365 12.57 0.85 6.82
N GLY A 366 11.61 0.09 7.34
CA GLY A 366 10.25 0.60 7.57
C GLY A 366 10.22 1.76 8.56
N LEU A 367 9.41 2.78 8.26
CA LEU A 367 9.16 3.88 9.20
C LEU A 367 8.27 3.40 10.35
N ALA A 368 8.89 2.83 11.40
CA ALA A 368 8.18 2.30 12.57
C ALA A 368 7.45 3.38 13.38
N SER A 369 7.91 4.63 13.30
CA SER A 369 7.28 5.79 13.94
C SER A 369 7.11 6.93 12.94
N GLY A 370 6.04 7.69 13.11
CA GLY A 370 5.76 8.88 12.31
C GLY A 370 5.06 8.62 10.98
N ALA A 371 4.68 7.37 10.69
CA ALA A 371 3.76 7.02 9.61
C ALA A 371 2.52 6.32 10.18
N THR A 372 1.35 6.88 9.93
CA THR A 372 0.05 6.32 10.34
C THR A 372 -0.76 5.95 9.10
N VAL A 373 -1.20 4.71 9.01
CA VAL A 373 -1.93 4.15 7.87
C VAL A 373 -3.37 3.86 8.26
N ASP A 374 -4.31 4.33 7.44
CA ASP A 374 -5.73 4.04 7.53
C ASP A 374 -6.21 3.53 6.16
N LEU A 375 -6.26 2.19 6.00
CA LEU A 375 -6.64 1.56 4.73
C LEU A 375 -8.10 1.80 4.37
N ALA A 376 -8.99 1.94 5.37
CA ALA A 376 -10.41 2.17 5.15
C ALA A 376 -10.65 3.59 4.60
N ALA A 377 -9.97 4.59 5.17
CA ALA A 377 -9.97 5.95 4.64
C ALA A 377 -9.00 6.16 3.47
N ARG A 378 -8.24 5.13 3.07
CA ARG A 378 -7.21 5.18 2.01
C ARG A 378 -6.16 6.26 2.25
N ARG A 379 -5.80 6.45 3.53
CA ARG A 379 -5.05 7.62 4.00
C ARG A 379 -3.74 7.22 4.66
N LEU A 380 -2.69 7.95 4.34
CA LEU A 380 -1.39 7.96 5.01
C LEU A 380 -1.19 9.32 5.68
N VAL A 381 -0.74 9.33 6.92
CA VAL A 381 -0.28 10.54 7.61
C VAL A 381 1.18 10.35 8.00
N LEU A 382 2.06 11.22 7.50
CA LEU A 382 3.43 11.35 7.99
C LEU A 382 3.49 12.51 8.98
N ALA A 383 3.78 12.25 10.25
CA ALA A 383 3.84 13.26 11.30
C ALA A 383 4.89 12.89 12.34
N ASN A 384 5.72 13.83 12.78
CA ASN A 384 6.83 13.55 13.71
C ASN A 384 7.73 12.41 13.19
N VAL A 385 8.04 12.45 11.89
CA VAL A 385 8.93 11.46 11.27
C VAL A 385 10.34 11.66 11.85
N PRO A 386 11.02 10.59 12.28
CA PRO A 386 12.37 10.72 12.80
C PRO A 386 13.34 11.28 11.76
N GLU A 387 14.30 12.04 12.26
CA GLU A 387 15.46 12.49 11.50
C GLU A 387 16.32 11.28 11.12
N ALA A 388 16.79 11.23 9.87
CA ALA A 388 17.66 10.17 9.38
C ALA A 388 19.07 10.32 9.95
N ALA A 389 19.62 9.23 10.52
CA ALA A 389 20.96 9.20 11.10
C ALA A 389 22.10 9.22 10.07
N ARG A 390 21.80 8.88 8.82
CA ARG A 390 22.77 8.78 7.71
C ARG A 390 22.15 9.29 6.43
N SER A 391 22.97 9.80 5.53
CA SER A 391 22.54 10.30 4.21
C SER A 391 21.79 9.25 3.39
N ALA A 392 22.18 7.96 3.47
CA ALA A 392 21.51 6.87 2.76
C ALA A 392 20.05 6.65 3.22
N ALA A 393 19.74 6.92 4.50
CA ALA A 393 18.39 6.79 5.03
C ALA A 393 17.53 8.05 4.81
N VAL A 394 18.07 9.15 4.27
CA VAL A 394 17.33 10.42 4.11
C VAL A 394 16.06 10.29 3.26
N PRO A 395 16.06 9.69 2.05
CA PRO A 395 14.85 9.63 1.25
C PRO A 395 13.80 8.71 1.88
N ILE A 396 12.53 8.99 1.63
CA ILE A 396 11.38 8.19 2.08
C ILE A 396 10.59 7.76 0.85
N THR A 397 10.29 6.48 0.74
CA THR A 397 9.41 5.94 -0.30
C THR A 397 8.16 5.35 0.36
N CYS A 398 7.00 5.88 0.01
CA CYS A 398 5.71 5.39 0.45
C CYS A 398 4.95 4.76 -0.72
N THR A 399 4.71 3.46 -0.63
CA THR A 399 4.06 2.65 -1.66
C THR A 399 2.63 2.34 -1.27
N PHE A 400 1.69 2.73 -2.13
CA PHE A 400 0.27 2.40 -2.07
C PHE A 400 0.01 1.20 -2.99
N LEU A 401 -0.22 0.03 -2.41
CA LEU A 401 -0.47 -1.21 -3.14
C LEU A 401 -1.97 -1.39 -3.36
N GLY A 402 -2.40 -1.21 -4.61
CA GLY A 402 -3.73 -1.57 -5.06
C GLY A 402 -3.76 -3.00 -5.60
N SER A 403 -4.76 -3.79 -5.20
CA SER A 403 -4.99 -5.12 -5.75
C SER A 403 -6.29 -5.12 -6.55
N TYR A 404 -6.22 -5.59 -7.79
CA TYR A 404 -7.40 -5.88 -8.58
C TYR A 404 -7.92 -7.28 -8.24
N VAL A 405 -9.21 -7.34 -7.97
CA VAL A 405 -9.97 -8.56 -7.78
C VAL A 405 -11.00 -8.62 -8.89
N ALA A 406 -10.79 -9.52 -9.84
CA ALA A 406 -11.78 -9.76 -10.88
C ALA A 406 -13.10 -10.26 -10.26
N PRO A 407 -14.26 -9.97 -10.88
CA PRO A 407 -15.48 -10.69 -10.54
C PRO A 407 -15.31 -12.19 -10.85
N THR A 408 -15.86 -13.05 -9.99
CA THR A 408 -15.85 -14.50 -10.25
C THR A 408 -17.03 -14.83 -11.14
N THR A 409 -16.78 -15.39 -12.33
CA THR A 409 -17.84 -15.78 -13.27
C THR A 409 -17.93 -17.29 -13.38
N LEU A 410 -19.17 -17.80 -13.41
CA LEU A 410 -19.48 -19.19 -13.66
C LEU A 410 -20.33 -19.28 -14.93
N THR A 411 -19.79 -19.99 -15.92
CA THR A 411 -20.49 -20.34 -17.14
C THR A 411 -20.91 -21.81 -17.07
N LEU A 412 -22.21 -22.07 -17.19
CA LEU A 412 -22.82 -23.40 -17.20
C LEU A 412 -23.32 -23.71 -18.60
N ILE A 413 -22.82 -24.76 -19.23
CA ILE A 413 -23.17 -25.17 -20.58
C ILE A 413 -23.90 -26.50 -20.45
N SER A 414 -25.19 -26.58 -20.83
CA SER A 414 -25.86 -27.87 -20.99
C SER A 414 -25.70 -28.35 -22.42
N THR A 415 -25.32 -29.61 -22.59
CA THR A 415 -25.17 -30.26 -23.89
C THR A 415 -25.90 -31.59 -23.88
N THR A 416 -26.55 -31.90 -25.00
CA THR A 416 -27.04 -33.25 -25.27
C THR A 416 -26.09 -33.92 -26.25
N ILE A 417 -25.89 -35.23 -26.12
CA ILE A 417 -25.16 -35.98 -27.15
C ILE A 417 -26.19 -36.35 -28.23
N PRO A 418 -26.07 -35.90 -29.48
CA PRO A 418 -27.02 -36.29 -30.52
C PRO A 418 -26.91 -37.78 -30.85
N SER A 419 -28.04 -38.43 -31.14
CA SER A 419 -28.08 -39.70 -31.88
C SER A 419 -28.99 -39.53 -33.10
N GLY A 420 -28.41 -39.47 -34.30
CA GLY A 420 -29.14 -39.33 -35.56
C GLY A 420 -29.78 -37.95 -35.80
N THR A 421 -30.80 -37.89 -36.67
CA THR A 421 -31.49 -36.67 -37.16
C THR A 421 -32.49 -36.05 -36.16
N ALA A 422 -32.50 -36.48 -34.90
CA ALA A 422 -33.43 -35.95 -33.91
C ALA A 422 -33.07 -34.50 -33.53
N ALA A 423 -34.09 -33.64 -33.43
CA ALA A 423 -33.90 -32.24 -33.06
C ALA A 423 -33.29 -32.11 -31.65
N VAL A 424 -32.24 -31.31 -31.54
CA VAL A 424 -31.61 -30.92 -30.27
C VAL A 424 -32.57 -29.94 -29.56
N PRO A 425 -32.83 -30.09 -28.24
CA PRO A 425 -33.78 -29.23 -27.53
C PRO A 425 -33.32 -27.77 -27.48
N THR A 426 -33.82 -26.90 -28.36
CA THR A 426 -33.35 -25.52 -28.52
C THR A 426 -33.55 -24.58 -27.33
N GLY A 427 -33.93 -25.06 -26.13
CA GLY A 427 -33.98 -24.26 -24.91
C GLY A 427 -34.60 -24.99 -23.71
N GLY A 428 -34.60 -24.33 -22.55
CA GLY A 428 -35.33 -24.74 -21.35
C GLY A 428 -34.53 -25.49 -20.28
N TRP A 429 -33.19 -25.46 -20.33
CA TRP A 429 -32.37 -25.93 -19.22
C TRP A 429 -32.39 -24.88 -18.10
N SER A 430 -32.47 -25.30 -16.85
CA SER A 430 -32.39 -24.37 -15.71
C SER A 430 -31.45 -24.90 -14.67
N PHE A 431 -30.67 -23.98 -14.09
CA PHE A 431 -29.71 -24.28 -13.05
C PHE A 431 -30.08 -23.50 -11.80
N SER A 432 -30.06 -24.14 -10.64
CA SER A 432 -30.03 -23.44 -9.36
C SER A 432 -28.62 -23.50 -8.80
N VAL A 433 -28.13 -22.35 -8.33
CA VAL A 433 -26.88 -22.25 -7.59
C VAL A 433 -27.26 -21.74 -6.21
N ASP A 434 -26.92 -22.49 -5.16
CA ASP A 434 -27.25 -22.13 -3.76
C ASP A 434 -26.74 -20.72 -3.36
N ALA A 435 -25.68 -20.25 -4.01
CA ALA A 435 -25.13 -18.92 -3.86
C ALA A 435 -25.99 -17.78 -4.44
N LEU A 436 -26.99 -18.11 -5.25
CA LEU A 436 -27.86 -17.20 -5.96
C LEU A 436 -29.29 -17.36 -5.44
N GLY A 437 -29.94 -16.25 -5.10
CA GLY A 437 -31.31 -16.25 -4.56
C GLY A 437 -32.40 -16.64 -5.57
N SER A 438 -32.05 -16.74 -6.86
CA SER A 438 -32.98 -17.07 -7.95
C SER A 438 -32.37 -18.12 -8.89
N PRO A 439 -33.18 -19.03 -9.46
CA PRO A 439 -32.73 -19.95 -10.50
C PRO A 439 -32.21 -19.20 -11.73
N LEU A 440 -31.12 -19.69 -12.32
CA LEU A 440 -30.56 -19.21 -13.56
C LEU A 440 -31.23 -19.95 -14.73
N VAL A 441 -31.96 -19.22 -15.56
CA VAL A 441 -32.65 -19.78 -16.74
C VAL A 441 -31.78 -19.59 -17.98
N THR A 442 -31.54 -20.64 -18.76
CA THR A 442 -30.77 -20.54 -20.01
C THR A 442 -31.59 -19.94 -21.15
N GLY A 443 -30.94 -19.13 -21.99
CA GLY A 443 -31.31 -18.96 -23.40
C GLY A 443 -30.57 -19.98 -24.27
N THR A 444 -31.30 -20.61 -25.19
CA THR A 444 -30.90 -21.72 -26.11
C THR A 444 -30.18 -22.93 -25.50
N ASP A 445 -30.07 -24.02 -26.26
CA ASP A 445 -29.07 -25.08 -26.01
C ASP A 445 -27.70 -24.42 -25.75
N GLY A 446 -27.04 -24.75 -24.63
CA GLY A 446 -25.59 -24.58 -24.55
C GLY A 446 -24.99 -23.29 -23.95
N SER A 447 -25.67 -22.43 -23.18
CA SER A 447 -24.95 -21.57 -22.20
C SER A 447 -25.85 -20.78 -21.23
N ALA A 448 -25.54 -20.84 -19.94
CA ALA A 448 -25.98 -19.93 -18.89
C ALA A 448 -24.72 -19.24 -18.34
N VAL A 449 -24.71 -17.90 -18.25
CA VAL A 449 -23.60 -17.17 -17.63
C VAL A 449 -24.14 -16.46 -16.38
N ALA A 450 -23.53 -16.75 -15.23
CA ALA A 450 -23.77 -16.04 -13.98
C ALA A 450 -22.48 -15.44 -13.45
N THR A 451 -22.57 -14.20 -12.95
CA THR A 451 -21.51 -13.62 -12.11
C THR A 451 -21.87 -13.89 -10.66
N ILE A 452 -21.00 -14.62 -9.96
CA ILE A 452 -21.22 -14.98 -8.56
C ILE A 452 -20.29 -14.13 -7.70
N PRO A 453 -20.83 -13.31 -6.78
CA PRO A 453 -19.98 -12.65 -5.80
C PRO A 453 -19.38 -13.72 -4.86
N VAL A 454 -18.05 -13.75 -4.82
CA VAL A 454 -17.27 -14.64 -3.96
C VAL A 454 -16.57 -13.77 -2.91
N PRO A 455 -17.13 -13.70 -1.67
CA PRO A 455 -16.63 -12.81 -0.62
C PRO A 455 -15.34 -13.31 0.08
N ASP A 456 -14.99 -14.59 -0.05
CA ASP A 456 -13.79 -15.21 0.56
C ASP A 456 -12.87 -15.82 -0.51
N PRO A 457 -11.58 -16.12 -0.26
CA PRO A 457 -10.65 -16.59 -1.30
C PRO A 457 -11.13 -17.83 -2.06
N THR A 458 -12.03 -18.61 -1.45
CA THR A 458 -12.68 -19.79 -2.04
C THR A 458 -14.09 -19.93 -1.50
N ARG A 459 -15.06 -20.17 -2.38
CA ARG A 459 -16.45 -20.49 -2.03
C ARG A 459 -16.82 -21.82 -2.67
N VAL A 460 -17.36 -22.75 -1.88
CA VAL A 460 -17.99 -23.96 -2.41
C VAL A 460 -19.45 -23.64 -2.70
N VAL A 461 -19.89 -23.87 -3.94
CA VAL A 461 -21.28 -23.71 -4.37
C VAL A 461 -21.87 -25.07 -4.73
N GLN A 462 -23.15 -25.25 -4.45
CA GLN A 462 -23.93 -26.38 -4.94
C GLN A 462 -24.72 -25.96 -6.17
N VAL A 463 -24.49 -26.68 -7.27
CA VAL A 463 -25.19 -26.46 -8.53
C VAL A 463 -26.13 -27.64 -8.79
N THR A 464 -27.37 -27.34 -9.10
CA THR A 464 -28.39 -28.34 -9.46
C THR A 464 -28.89 -28.02 -10.85
N GLU A 465 -28.88 -29.01 -11.75
CA GLU A 465 -29.59 -28.91 -13.03
C GLU A 465 -31.01 -29.46 -12.87
N THR A 466 -32.00 -28.72 -13.35
CA THR A 466 -33.34 -29.25 -13.56
C THR A 466 -33.34 -30.04 -14.86
N VAL A 467 -33.25 -31.37 -14.76
CA VAL A 467 -33.19 -32.26 -15.93
C VAL A 467 -34.52 -32.22 -16.68
N GLN A 468 -34.46 -31.99 -17.99
CA GLN A 468 -35.64 -31.98 -18.85
C GLN A 468 -36.26 -33.38 -19.01
N ALA A 469 -37.57 -33.42 -19.22
CA ALA A 469 -38.29 -34.66 -19.52
C ALA A 469 -37.71 -35.33 -20.79
N GLY A 470 -37.50 -36.65 -20.72
CA GLY A 470 -36.87 -37.42 -21.81
C GLY A 470 -35.34 -37.40 -21.82
N PHE A 471 -34.72 -36.75 -20.83
CA PHE A 471 -33.26 -36.75 -20.63
C PHE A 471 -32.90 -37.25 -19.24
N VAL A 472 -31.66 -37.70 -19.10
CA VAL A 472 -31.02 -38.00 -17.81
C VAL A 472 -29.67 -37.32 -17.75
N PHE A 473 -29.35 -36.79 -16.57
CA PHE A 473 -28.01 -36.29 -16.26
C PHE A 473 -26.99 -37.41 -16.34
N ASP A 474 -25.90 -37.20 -17.06
CA ASP A 474 -24.79 -38.17 -17.17
C ASP A 474 -23.57 -37.70 -16.38
N ARG A 475 -23.01 -36.54 -16.77
CA ARG A 475 -21.82 -36.00 -16.13
C ARG A 475 -21.74 -34.49 -16.25
N VAL A 476 -21.00 -33.90 -15.32
CA VAL A 476 -20.50 -32.54 -15.42
C VAL A 476 -18.98 -32.54 -15.48
N SER A 477 -18.42 -31.69 -16.33
CA SER A 477 -16.99 -31.40 -16.39
C SER A 477 -16.76 -29.90 -16.22
N CYS A 478 -16.05 -29.52 -15.17
CA CYS A 478 -15.73 -28.12 -14.89
C CYS A 478 -14.25 -27.83 -15.12
N ARG A 479 -13.94 -26.63 -15.62
CA ARG A 479 -12.57 -26.13 -15.79
C ARG A 479 -12.46 -24.68 -15.36
N ARG A 480 -11.28 -24.28 -14.88
CA ARG A 480 -10.90 -22.87 -14.88
C ARG A 480 -10.60 -22.44 -16.32
N ASN A 481 -10.97 -21.22 -16.69
CA ASN A 481 -10.79 -20.74 -18.07
C ASN A 481 -9.31 -20.56 -18.45
N ASP A 482 -8.42 -20.38 -17.46
CA ASP A 482 -6.97 -20.35 -17.63
C ASP A 482 -6.32 -21.75 -17.72
N GLN A 483 -7.11 -22.83 -17.61
CA GLN A 483 -6.66 -24.21 -17.72
C GLN A 483 -7.22 -24.90 -18.96
N THR A 484 -6.35 -25.66 -19.64
CA THR A 484 -6.73 -26.45 -20.81
C THR A 484 -7.41 -27.76 -20.44
N THR A 485 -7.16 -28.27 -19.23
CA THR A 485 -7.69 -29.55 -18.74
C THR A 485 -8.75 -29.32 -17.66
N PRO A 486 -9.90 -30.02 -17.70
CA PRO A 486 -10.90 -29.90 -16.65
C PRO A 486 -10.35 -30.34 -15.29
N SER A 487 -10.72 -29.59 -14.25
CA SER A 487 -10.28 -29.80 -12.87
C SER A 487 -11.06 -30.92 -12.17
N SER A 488 -12.27 -31.23 -12.65
CA SER A 488 -13.10 -32.29 -12.07
C SER A 488 -14.19 -32.77 -13.05
N THR A 489 -14.41 -34.08 -13.09
CA THR A 489 -15.59 -34.70 -13.72
C THR A 489 -16.38 -35.46 -12.65
N VAL A 490 -17.69 -35.23 -12.58
CA VAL A 490 -18.56 -35.86 -11.59
C VAL A 490 -19.86 -36.33 -12.25
N THR A 491 -20.42 -37.44 -11.76
CA THR A 491 -21.62 -38.11 -12.33
C THR A 491 -22.82 -38.03 -11.38
N VAL A 492 -22.91 -36.96 -10.59
CA VAL A 492 -24.02 -36.73 -9.63
C VAL A 492 -24.66 -35.36 -9.86
N ASN A 493 -25.96 -35.28 -9.59
CA ASN A 493 -26.75 -34.04 -9.58
C ASN A 493 -27.60 -34.02 -8.30
N PRO A 494 -27.43 -33.04 -7.39
CA PRO A 494 -26.59 -31.84 -7.49
C PRO A 494 -25.10 -32.13 -7.36
N TYR A 495 -24.26 -31.25 -7.91
CA TYR A 495 -22.79 -31.31 -7.78
C TYR A 495 -22.24 -30.09 -7.02
N ARG A 496 -21.07 -30.27 -6.38
CA ARG A 496 -20.35 -29.21 -5.67
C ARG A 496 -19.19 -28.71 -6.51
N LEU A 497 -19.03 -27.39 -6.58
CA LEU A 497 -17.94 -26.72 -7.29
C LEU A 497 -17.24 -25.75 -6.35
N THR A 498 -15.91 -25.79 -6.33
CA THR A 498 -15.11 -24.78 -5.62
C THR A 498 -14.82 -23.65 -6.60
N LEU A 499 -15.28 -22.45 -6.26
CA LEU A 499 -15.00 -21.22 -7.00
C LEU A 499 -13.93 -20.42 -6.28
N GLU A 500 -12.84 -20.13 -6.98
CA GLU A 500 -11.77 -19.25 -6.51
C GLU A 500 -12.10 -17.78 -6.82
N ARG A 501 -11.80 -16.88 -5.87
CA ARG A 501 -12.03 -15.44 -6.03
C ARG A 501 -11.26 -14.91 -7.26
N GLY A 502 -11.97 -14.23 -8.16
CA GLY A 502 -11.41 -13.57 -9.34
C GLY A 502 -11.05 -14.50 -10.49
N ARG A 503 -11.62 -15.71 -10.52
CA ARG A 503 -11.38 -16.68 -11.59
C ARG A 503 -12.67 -17.06 -12.31
N SER A 504 -12.61 -17.12 -13.64
CA SER A 504 -13.72 -17.62 -14.45
C SER A 504 -13.69 -19.14 -14.57
N HIS A 505 -14.85 -19.76 -14.38
CA HIS A 505 -15.03 -21.20 -14.48
C HIS A 505 -16.07 -21.52 -15.56
N THR A 506 -15.81 -22.56 -16.35
CA THR A 506 -16.76 -23.11 -17.31
C THR A 506 -17.07 -24.56 -16.94
N CYS A 507 -18.34 -24.89 -16.74
CA CYS A 507 -18.82 -26.25 -16.54
C CYS A 507 -19.68 -26.69 -17.71
N THR A 508 -19.37 -27.84 -18.29
CA THR A 508 -20.17 -28.50 -19.31
C THR A 508 -20.90 -29.68 -18.69
N VAL A 509 -22.22 -29.61 -18.67
CA VAL A 509 -23.12 -30.67 -18.26
C VAL A 509 -23.56 -31.45 -19.50
N VAL A 510 -23.52 -32.77 -19.40
CA VAL A 510 -23.90 -33.68 -20.47
C VAL A 510 -25.16 -34.41 -20.02
N ASN A 511 -26.19 -34.31 -20.85
CA ASN A 511 -27.45 -35.00 -20.70
C ASN A 511 -27.60 -36.06 -21.81
N LEU A 512 -27.99 -37.27 -21.42
CA LEU A 512 -28.26 -38.37 -22.34
C LEU A 512 -29.76 -38.50 -22.58
N ARG A 513 -30.13 -38.80 -23.82
CA ARG A 513 -31.54 -38.99 -24.17
C ARG A 513 -32.04 -40.36 -23.72
N ALA A 514 -33.21 -40.38 -23.07
CA ALA A 514 -34.00 -41.58 -22.83
C ALA A 514 -35.07 -41.69 -23.94
N SER A 515 -35.10 -42.79 -24.68
CA SER A 515 -36.07 -42.96 -25.79
C SER A 515 -36.42 -44.42 -26.04
N VAL A 516 -37.70 -44.68 -26.32
CA VAL A 516 -38.25 -46.00 -26.66
C VAL A 516 -38.93 -45.90 -28.01
N ASP A 517 -38.68 -46.89 -28.87
CA ASP A 517 -39.50 -47.18 -30.04
C ASP A 517 -40.33 -48.45 -29.79
N LEU A 518 -41.59 -48.43 -30.22
CA LEU A 518 -42.54 -49.52 -30.02
C LEU A 518 -43.25 -49.82 -31.35
N VAL A 519 -42.99 -51.01 -31.89
CA VAL A 519 -43.63 -51.49 -33.13
C VAL A 519 -44.55 -52.66 -32.82
N LYS A 520 -45.85 -52.51 -33.10
CA LYS A 520 -46.86 -53.56 -33.00
C LYS A 520 -47.20 -54.12 -34.39
N ARG A 521 -47.15 -55.45 -34.56
CA ARG A 521 -47.52 -56.14 -35.81
C ARG A 521 -48.36 -57.39 -35.51
N ALA A 522 -49.34 -57.69 -36.37
CA ALA A 522 -50.14 -58.91 -36.29
C ALA A 522 -49.61 -59.99 -37.24
N TYR A 523 -49.69 -61.24 -36.81
CA TYR A 523 -49.33 -62.43 -37.60
C TYR A 523 -50.41 -63.49 -37.42
N ARG A 524 -50.56 -64.40 -38.38
CA ARG A 524 -51.40 -65.59 -38.17
C ARG A 524 -50.74 -66.46 -37.08
N ALA A 525 -51.54 -67.13 -36.25
CA ALA A 525 -50.98 -68.03 -35.23
C ALA A 525 -50.15 -69.19 -35.84
N THR A 526 -50.37 -69.52 -37.12
CA THR A 526 -49.58 -70.50 -37.88
C THR A 526 -48.23 -69.96 -38.37
N ASP A 527 -48.01 -68.64 -38.39
CA ASP A 527 -46.72 -68.03 -38.75
C ASP A 527 -45.84 -67.90 -37.51
N THR A 528 -45.25 -69.02 -37.10
CA THR A 528 -44.35 -69.09 -35.92
C THR A 528 -42.99 -68.42 -36.16
N GLY A 529 -42.63 -68.16 -37.43
CA GLY A 529 -41.42 -67.43 -37.83
C GLY A 529 -41.58 -65.91 -37.81
N PHE A 530 -42.82 -65.40 -37.73
CA PHE A 530 -43.15 -63.97 -37.77
C PHE A 530 -42.59 -63.25 -39.00
N THR A 531 -42.59 -63.92 -40.15
CA THR A 531 -42.01 -63.39 -41.39
C THR A 531 -43.01 -62.65 -42.27
N SER A 532 -44.32 -62.84 -42.05
CA SER A 532 -45.37 -62.29 -42.91
C SER A 532 -46.40 -61.51 -42.10
N PRO A 533 -46.10 -60.24 -41.74
CA PRO A 533 -47.04 -59.42 -40.98
C PRO A 533 -48.32 -59.17 -41.78
N LEU A 534 -49.44 -59.24 -41.10
CA LEU A 534 -50.75 -58.90 -41.67
C LEU A 534 -50.83 -57.40 -41.90
N ALA A 535 -51.36 -57.01 -43.05
CA ALA A 535 -51.64 -55.61 -43.35
C ALA A 535 -52.65 -55.02 -42.36
N ALA A 536 -52.43 -53.76 -41.99
CA ALA A 536 -53.36 -53.03 -41.13
C ALA A 536 -54.74 -52.92 -41.78
N ALA A 537 -55.79 -52.89 -40.96
CA ALA A 537 -57.19 -52.72 -41.36
C ALA A 537 -57.77 -53.78 -42.32
N GLN A 538 -57.08 -54.91 -42.52
CA GLN A 538 -57.61 -55.97 -43.36
C GLN A 538 -58.68 -56.80 -42.60
N GLN A 539 -59.88 -56.89 -43.15
CA GLN A 539 -60.93 -57.76 -42.60
C GLN A 539 -60.49 -59.23 -42.67
N ARG A 540 -60.82 -59.97 -41.62
CA ARG A 540 -60.56 -61.41 -41.48
C ARG A 540 -61.84 -62.13 -41.11
N GLN A 541 -61.90 -63.42 -41.42
CA GLN A 541 -62.99 -64.26 -40.97
C GLN A 541 -62.93 -64.36 -39.44
N ALA A 542 -64.10 -64.28 -38.80
CA ALA A 542 -64.24 -64.54 -37.38
C ALA A 542 -63.73 -65.97 -37.06
N GLY A 543 -63.10 -66.14 -35.90
CA GLY A 543 -62.39 -67.35 -35.49
C GLY A 543 -60.92 -67.41 -35.93
N THR A 544 -60.40 -66.40 -36.63
CA THR A 544 -58.98 -66.43 -37.06
C THR A 544 -58.05 -66.21 -35.86
N ALA A 545 -57.26 -67.24 -35.51
CA ALA A 545 -56.23 -67.13 -34.48
C ALA A 545 -55.04 -66.27 -34.94
N LEU A 546 -54.67 -65.29 -34.12
CA LEU A 546 -53.61 -64.32 -34.36
C LEU A 546 -52.61 -64.27 -33.21
N VAL A 547 -51.39 -63.83 -33.54
CA VAL A 547 -50.39 -63.40 -32.57
C VAL A 547 -49.99 -61.96 -32.88
N TRP A 548 -50.11 -61.10 -31.89
CA TRP A 548 -49.59 -59.74 -31.92
C TRP A 548 -48.17 -59.75 -31.37
N ARG A 549 -47.21 -59.26 -32.15
CA ARG A 549 -45.81 -59.09 -31.71
C ARG A 549 -45.53 -57.61 -31.50
N TYR A 550 -44.94 -57.30 -30.36
CA TYR A 550 -44.48 -55.97 -29.96
C TYR A 550 -42.96 -56.01 -29.94
N THR A 551 -42.31 -55.16 -30.73
CA THR A 551 -40.87 -54.93 -30.64
C THR A 551 -40.67 -53.63 -29.86
N VAL A 552 -40.11 -53.75 -28.65
CA VAL A 552 -39.74 -52.63 -27.79
C VAL A 552 -38.24 -52.42 -27.95
N ARG A 553 -37.81 -51.27 -28.48
CA ARG A 553 -36.39 -50.94 -28.67
C ARG A 553 -36.02 -49.71 -27.87
N ASN A 554 -34.91 -49.77 -27.13
CA ASN A 554 -34.31 -48.57 -26.57
C ASN A 554 -33.55 -47.85 -27.70
N THR A 555 -34.07 -46.72 -28.13
CA THR A 555 -33.45 -45.85 -29.15
C THR A 555 -32.71 -44.68 -28.50
N GLY A 556 -32.68 -44.63 -27.16
CA GLY A 556 -31.92 -43.67 -26.39
C GLY A 556 -30.50 -44.13 -26.09
N GLN A 557 -29.78 -43.29 -25.34
CA GLN A 557 -28.36 -43.46 -25.01
C GLN A 557 -28.13 -43.96 -23.58
N THR A 558 -29.18 -43.96 -22.77
CA THR A 558 -29.15 -44.46 -21.40
C THR A 558 -29.88 -45.80 -21.29
N PRO A 559 -29.41 -46.75 -20.46
CA PRO A 559 -30.20 -47.91 -20.09
C PRO A 559 -31.54 -47.47 -19.49
N LEU A 560 -32.62 -47.97 -20.07
CA LEU A 560 -33.96 -47.76 -19.53
C LEU A 560 -34.25 -48.82 -18.48
N ARG A 561 -35.05 -48.45 -17.47
CA ARG A 561 -35.50 -49.35 -16.41
C ARG A 561 -37.00 -49.27 -16.28
N ASP A 562 -37.60 -50.36 -15.81
CA ASP A 562 -39.02 -50.43 -15.46
C ASP A 562 -39.96 -50.00 -16.59
N ILE A 563 -39.65 -50.39 -17.84
CA ILE A 563 -40.50 -50.06 -19.00
C ILE A 563 -41.80 -50.85 -18.89
N VAL A 564 -42.92 -50.15 -18.77
CA VAL A 564 -44.25 -50.76 -18.68
C VAL A 564 -44.88 -50.85 -20.07
N LEU A 565 -45.15 -52.08 -20.54
CA LEU A 565 -45.87 -52.36 -21.76
C LEU A 565 -47.29 -52.84 -21.45
N GLY A 566 -48.28 -52.25 -22.10
CA GLY A 566 -49.67 -52.66 -22.03
C GLY A 566 -50.37 -52.44 -23.37
N ASP A 567 -51.39 -53.24 -23.64
CA ASP A 567 -52.20 -53.12 -24.85
C ASP A 567 -53.67 -53.29 -24.52
N ARG A 568 -54.49 -52.30 -24.89
CA ARG A 568 -55.94 -52.37 -24.73
C ARG A 568 -56.56 -52.93 -26.00
N VAL A 569 -57.49 -53.85 -25.82
CA VAL A 569 -58.22 -54.52 -26.88
C VAL A 569 -59.70 -54.20 -26.74
N THR A 570 -60.28 -53.67 -27.80
CA THR A 570 -61.73 -53.43 -27.88
C THR A 570 -62.37 -54.52 -28.72
N THR A 571 -63.31 -55.26 -28.14
CA THR A 571 -64.11 -56.25 -28.85
C THR A 571 -65.52 -55.69 -29.04
N THR A 572 -65.96 -55.56 -30.29
CA THR A 572 -67.31 -55.06 -30.62
C THR A 572 -68.13 -56.16 -31.28
N PRO A 573 -69.11 -56.77 -30.57
CA PRO A 573 -70.05 -57.69 -31.18
C PRO A 573 -70.86 -57.00 -32.29
N ARG A 574 -71.28 -57.74 -33.31
CA ARG A 574 -72.04 -57.19 -34.44
C ARG A 574 -73.34 -56.52 -33.94
N GLY A 575 -73.41 -55.20 -34.01
CA GLY A 575 -74.56 -54.39 -33.56
C GLY A 575 -74.59 -54.02 -32.07
N GLY A 576 -73.53 -54.33 -31.31
CA GLY A 576 -73.42 -54.00 -29.87
C GLY A 576 -72.43 -52.87 -29.55
N THR A 577 -72.34 -52.50 -28.28
CA THR A 577 -71.31 -51.60 -27.75
C THR A 577 -70.00 -52.37 -27.54
N GLY A 578 -68.86 -51.74 -27.83
CA GLY A 578 -67.55 -52.35 -27.64
C GLY A 578 -67.23 -52.56 -26.15
N THR A 579 -66.67 -53.72 -25.81
CA THR A 579 -66.10 -53.99 -24.48
C THR A 579 -64.58 -53.87 -24.56
N GLU A 580 -63.98 -53.06 -23.70
CA GLU A 580 -62.52 -52.95 -23.58
C GLU A 580 -61.96 -53.94 -22.55
N SER A 581 -60.85 -54.58 -22.89
CA SER A 581 -60.07 -55.45 -22.01
C SER A 581 -58.57 -55.25 -22.26
N TRP A 582 -57.72 -55.78 -21.38
CA TRP A 582 -56.27 -55.75 -21.56
C TRP A 582 -55.78 -57.05 -22.20
N ALA A 583 -54.88 -56.95 -23.17
CA ALA A 583 -54.25 -58.11 -23.78
C ALA A 583 -53.29 -58.77 -22.77
N GLU A 584 -53.30 -60.11 -22.73
CA GLU A 584 -52.26 -60.84 -22.00
C GLU A 584 -50.97 -60.83 -22.82
N ILE A 585 -49.95 -60.09 -22.35
CA ILE A 585 -48.66 -59.96 -23.02
C ILE A 585 -47.63 -60.82 -22.30
N THR A 586 -46.74 -61.47 -23.07
CA THR A 586 -45.58 -62.21 -22.57
C THR A 586 -44.32 -61.78 -23.32
N CYS A 587 -43.21 -61.54 -22.63
CA CYS A 587 -41.91 -61.19 -23.23
C CYS A 587 -40.89 -62.29 -22.90
N PRO A 588 -40.66 -63.28 -23.79
CA PRO A 588 -39.72 -64.37 -23.55
C PRO A 588 -38.29 -63.86 -23.33
N GLY A 589 -37.56 -64.46 -22.39
CA GLY A 589 -36.12 -64.20 -22.20
C GLY A 589 -35.77 -62.92 -21.41
N VAL A 590 -36.76 -62.26 -20.81
CA VAL A 590 -36.55 -61.05 -20.01
C VAL A 590 -37.09 -61.26 -18.60
N ALA A 591 -36.41 -60.72 -17.59
CA ALA A 591 -36.96 -60.64 -16.24
C ALA A 591 -38.18 -59.70 -16.25
N VAL A 592 -39.38 -60.27 -16.18
CA VAL A 592 -40.64 -59.55 -16.23
C VAL A 592 -41.36 -59.68 -14.90
N VAL A 593 -41.86 -58.56 -14.37
CA VAL A 593 -42.89 -58.58 -13.32
C VAL A 593 -44.24 -58.57 -14.01
N LYS A 594 -44.99 -59.69 -13.93
CA LYS A 594 -46.31 -59.81 -14.54
C LYS A 594 -47.35 -59.11 -13.65
N GLY A 595 -47.87 -57.97 -14.10
CA GLY A 595 -49.05 -57.35 -13.52
C GLY A 595 -50.33 -57.98 -14.09
N PRO A 596 -51.52 -57.71 -13.50
CA PRO A 596 -52.78 -58.22 -14.02
C PRO A 596 -53.15 -57.66 -15.41
N THR A 597 -52.57 -56.53 -15.83
CA THR A 597 -52.93 -55.81 -17.07
C THR A 597 -51.74 -55.29 -17.89
N THR A 598 -50.51 -55.42 -17.38
CA THR A 598 -49.29 -54.90 -18.02
C THR A 598 -48.08 -55.81 -17.74
N VAL A 599 -47.04 -55.65 -18.56
CA VAL A 599 -45.74 -56.31 -18.44
C VAL A 599 -44.65 -55.27 -18.21
N SER A 600 -43.87 -55.41 -17.15
CA SER A 600 -42.72 -54.54 -16.88
C SER A 600 -41.42 -55.20 -17.35
N ILE A 601 -40.71 -54.56 -18.28
CA ILE A 601 -39.35 -54.91 -18.72
C ILE A 601 -38.36 -54.25 -17.74
N ALA A 602 -37.67 -55.06 -16.94
CA ALA A 602 -36.82 -54.56 -15.85
C ALA A 602 -35.68 -53.64 -16.32
N SER A 603 -35.03 -53.95 -17.44
CA SER A 603 -34.01 -53.09 -18.03
C SER A 603 -33.84 -53.32 -19.54
N LEU A 604 -33.54 -52.27 -20.27
CA LEU A 604 -33.22 -52.32 -21.71
C LEU A 604 -32.00 -51.45 -21.99
N ALA A 605 -30.86 -52.06 -22.33
CA ALA A 605 -29.64 -51.33 -22.68
C ALA A 605 -29.82 -50.51 -23.98
N PRO A 606 -29.01 -49.47 -24.23
CA PRO A 606 -29.04 -48.73 -25.49
C PRO A 606 -28.94 -49.67 -26.70
N ASP A 607 -29.74 -49.39 -27.73
CA ASP A 607 -29.89 -50.20 -28.95
C ASP A 607 -30.39 -51.63 -28.76
N GLN A 608 -30.67 -52.07 -27.53
CA GLN A 608 -31.28 -53.36 -27.26
C GLN A 608 -32.77 -53.34 -27.61
N GLU A 609 -33.24 -54.46 -28.16
CA GLU A 609 -34.66 -54.72 -28.38
C GLU A 609 -35.15 -55.94 -27.61
N VAL A 610 -36.43 -55.90 -27.24
CA VAL A 610 -37.17 -57.00 -26.62
C VAL A 610 -38.41 -57.26 -27.45
N HIS A 611 -38.69 -58.54 -27.71
CA HIS A 611 -39.91 -58.95 -28.38
C HIS A 611 -40.91 -59.52 -27.38
N CYS A 612 -42.09 -58.91 -27.34
CA CYS A 612 -43.22 -59.39 -26.56
C CYS A 612 -44.33 -59.86 -27.50
N GLN A 613 -45.21 -60.71 -27.00
CA GLN A 613 -46.28 -61.32 -27.79
C GLN A 613 -47.57 -61.38 -26.99
N SER A 614 -48.70 -61.31 -27.70
CA SER A 614 -50.04 -61.59 -27.18
C SER A 614 -50.82 -62.43 -28.18
N SER A 615 -51.53 -63.44 -27.68
CA SER A 615 -52.39 -64.29 -28.52
C SER A 615 -53.82 -63.79 -28.49
N GLY A 616 -54.52 -63.89 -29.62
CA GLY A 616 -55.93 -63.51 -29.72
C GLY A 616 -56.65 -64.23 -30.85
N VAL A 617 -57.97 -64.10 -30.89
CA VAL A 617 -58.83 -64.62 -31.95
C VAL A 617 -59.72 -63.48 -32.43
N LEU A 618 -59.81 -63.26 -33.74
CA LEU A 618 -60.69 -62.25 -34.35
C LEU A 618 -62.14 -62.70 -34.44
#